data_AF-A0A1E7GXU6-F1
#
_entry.id   AF-A0A1E7GXU6-F1
#
_cell.length_a   1.000
_cell.length_b   1.000
_cell.length_c   1.000
_cell.angle_alpha   90.00
_cell.angle_beta   90.00
_cell.angle_gamma   90.00
#
_symmetry.space_group_name_H-M   'P 1'
#
loop_
_entity.id
_entity.type
_entity.pdbx_description
1 polymer ?
#
loop_
_entity_poly.entity_id
_entity_poly.type
_entity_poly.pdbx_seq_one_letter_code
_entity_poly.pdbx_strand_id
1 'polypeptide(L)'
;EAIERLKREAGEETAIGIMELCGRKCCGATHRKLAEKCWKESESIEEFLDKLDKSWAAGVRFELKDKDTIVWVYERCYCGQVKRTKKPFPSTTYCQCGVGWVKQLFESALGKEVGVEFVQSVITGGEACKFLIHI
;
A
#
# COMPACT_ATOMS: atom_id res chain seq x y z
N GLU A 1 4.56 -12.67 -18.36
CA GLU A 1 4.89 -12.62 -16.92
C GLU A 1 3.95 -13.49 -16.10
N ALA A 2 4.34 -13.85 -14.88
CA ALA A 2 3.55 -14.71 -14.00
C ALA A 2 2.16 -14.12 -13.67
N ILE A 3 2.05 -12.79 -13.50
CA ILE A 3 0.77 -12.12 -13.24
C ILE A 3 -0.15 -12.14 -14.45
N GLU A 4 0.36 -11.86 -15.64
CA GLU A 4 -0.45 -11.94 -16.86
C GLU A 4 -0.93 -13.37 -17.15
N ARG A 5 -0.10 -14.38 -16.81
CA ARG A 5 -0.54 -15.77 -16.85
C ARG A 5 -1.65 -16.01 -15.83
N LEU A 6 -1.49 -15.57 -14.58
CA LEU A 6 -2.51 -15.71 -13.55
C LEU A 6 -3.83 -15.06 -13.98
N LYS A 7 -3.79 -13.82 -14.49
CA LYS A 7 -4.96 -13.09 -14.98
C LYS A 7 -5.66 -13.85 -16.09
N ARG A 8 -4.92 -14.43 -17.04
CA ARG A 8 -5.49 -15.20 -18.15
C ARG A 8 -6.13 -16.51 -17.69
N GLU A 9 -5.49 -17.25 -16.78
CA GLU A 9 -5.97 -18.58 -16.37
C GLU A 9 -7.06 -18.52 -15.28
N ALA A 10 -7.00 -17.54 -14.37
CA ALA A 10 -7.87 -17.47 -13.19
C ALA A 10 -8.85 -16.28 -13.20
N GLY A 11 -8.73 -15.38 -14.18
CA GLY A 11 -9.51 -14.15 -14.27
C GLY A 11 -8.88 -12.97 -13.54
N GLU A 12 -9.31 -11.77 -13.93
CA GLU A 12 -8.79 -10.51 -13.42
C GLU A 12 -9.09 -10.30 -11.94
N GLU A 13 -10.35 -10.49 -11.53
CA GLU A 13 -10.76 -10.33 -10.13
C GLU A 13 -9.97 -11.26 -9.20
N THR A 14 -9.80 -12.53 -9.59
CA THR A 14 -9.01 -13.50 -8.83
C THR A 14 -7.55 -13.06 -8.74
N ALA A 15 -6.95 -12.58 -9.84
CA ALA A 15 -5.57 -12.11 -9.84
C ALA A 15 -5.39 -10.88 -8.91
N ILE A 16 -6.33 -9.94 -8.93
CA ILE A 16 -6.36 -8.78 -8.04
C ILE A 16 -6.43 -9.24 -6.57
N GLY A 17 -7.38 -10.12 -6.24
CA GLY A 17 -7.54 -10.66 -4.89
C GLY A 17 -6.30 -11.39 -4.38
N ILE A 18 -5.65 -12.18 -5.24
CA ILE A 18 -4.38 -12.84 -4.91
C ILE A 18 -3.28 -11.81 -4.61
N MET A 19 -3.16 -10.76 -5.43
CA MET A 19 -2.14 -9.74 -5.22
C MET A 19 -2.40 -8.93 -3.94
N GLU A 20 -3.65 -8.59 -3.63
CA GLU A 20 -4.01 -7.99 -2.34
C GLU A 20 -3.62 -8.89 -1.16
N LEU A 21 -3.93 -10.19 -1.23
CA LEU A 21 -3.54 -11.16 -0.19
C LEU A 21 -2.03 -11.27 -0.03
N CYS A 22 -1.27 -11.24 -1.13
CA CYS A 22 0.19 -11.18 -1.10
C CYS A 22 0.67 -9.91 -0.38
N GLY A 23 0.06 -8.75 -0.67
CA GLY A 23 0.31 -7.48 -0.01
C GLY A 23 0.11 -7.54 1.50
N ARG A 24 -1.06 -8.04 1.93
CA ARG A 24 -1.40 -8.20 3.36
C ARG A 24 -0.38 -9.07 4.08
N LYS A 25 -0.02 -10.21 3.49
CA LYS A 25 1.00 -11.12 4.06
C LYS A 25 2.40 -10.50 4.07
N CYS A 26 2.72 -9.67 3.09
CA CYS A 26 4.01 -9.00 2.98
C CYS A 26 4.17 -7.86 4.01
N CYS A 27 3.09 -7.23 4.45
CA CYS A 27 3.11 -6.31 5.58
C CYS A 27 3.45 -7.08 6.87
N GLY A 28 4.74 -7.22 7.18
CA GLY A 28 5.23 -8.02 8.30
C GLY A 28 4.95 -7.40 9.67
N ALA A 29 5.18 -8.18 10.73
CA ALA A 29 4.87 -7.81 12.11
C ALA A 29 5.54 -6.51 12.56
N THR A 30 6.76 -6.21 12.11
CA THR A 30 7.46 -4.96 12.44
C THR A 30 6.69 -3.72 11.99
N HIS A 31 6.18 -3.73 10.76
CA HIS A 31 5.41 -2.60 10.21
C HIS A 31 4.07 -2.44 10.93
N ARG A 32 3.37 -3.55 11.18
CA ARG A 32 2.10 -3.55 11.91
C ARG A 32 2.25 -3.01 13.33
N LYS A 33 3.22 -3.52 14.09
CA LYS A 33 3.51 -3.05 15.44
C LYS A 33 3.93 -1.59 15.49
N LEU A 34 4.68 -1.14 14.49
CA LEU A 34 5.04 0.27 14.37
C LEU A 34 3.80 1.14 14.15
N ALA A 35 2.92 0.75 13.24
CA ALA A 35 1.67 1.49 12.99
C ALA A 35 0.74 1.48 14.21
N GLU A 36 0.58 0.33 14.89
CA GLU A 36 -0.12 0.22 16.18
C GLU A 36 0.46 1.14 17.25
N LYS A 37 1.80 1.20 17.35
CA LYS A 37 2.49 2.08 18.29
C LYS A 37 2.22 3.55 17.95
N CYS A 38 2.42 3.95 16.70
CA CYS A 38 2.17 5.32 16.25
C CYS A 38 0.73 5.74 16.54
N TRP A 39 -0.25 4.86 16.30
CA TRP A 39 -1.65 5.15 16.59
C TRP A 39 -1.93 5.30 18.09
N LYS A 40 -1.44 4.38 18.92
CA LYS A 40 -1.62 4.45 20.39
C LYS A 40 -1.04 5.69 21.04
N GLU A 41 0.02 6.23 20.45
CA GLU A 41 0.68 7.43 20.95
C GLU A 41 0.05 8.71 20.39
N SER A 42 -0.88 8.65 19.45
CA SER A 42 -1.48 9.81 18.79
C SER A 42 -2.87 10.12 19.32
N GLU A 43 -3.20 11.41 19.36
CA GLU A 43 -4.54 11.89 19.76
C GLU A 43 -5.44 12.17 18.55
N SER A 44 -4.87 12.28 17.34
CA SER A 44 -5.60 12.49 16.09
C SER A 44 -5.02 11.71 14.91
N ILE A 45 -5.75 11.69 13.79
CA ILE A 45 -5.27 11.07 12.55
C ILE A 45 -4.05 11.80 11.99
N GLU A 46 -4.02 13.13 12.08
CA GLU A 46 -2.90 13.96 11.61
C GLU A 46 -1.63 13.64 12.40
N GLU A 47 -1.71 13.54 13.73
CA GLU A 47 -0.58 13.14 14.56
C GLU A 47 -0.11 11.73 14.24
N PHE A 48 -1.03 10.80 14.00
CA PHE A 48 -0.70 9.44 13.58
C PHE A 48 0.08 9.42 12.26
N LEU A 49 -0.38 10.18 11.26
CA LEU A 49 0.28 10.27 9.96
C LEU A 49 1.65 10.93 10.06
N ASP A 50 1.81 11.99 10.84
CA ASP A 50 3.10 12.64 11.10
C ASP A 50 4.08 11.69 11.80
N LYS A 51 3.61 10.90 12.78
CA LYS A 51 4.45 9.88 13.43
C LYS A 51 4.86 8.75 12.50
N LEU A 52 3.94 8.28 11.66
CA LEU A 52 4.25 7.26 10.65
C LEU A 52 5.28 7.75 9.65
N ASP A 53 5.10 8.96 9.13
CA ASP A 53 6.03 9.62 8.21
C ASP A 53 7.45 9.70 8.80
N LYS A 54 7.57 10.24 10.01
CA LYS A 54 8.85 10.35 10.73
C LYS A 54 9.48 9.01 11.09
N SER A 55 8.67 7.97 11.29
CA SER A 55 9.15 6.64 11.65
C SER A 55 9.75 5.88 10.47
N TRP A 56 9.47 6.30 9.23
CA TRP A 56 10.02 5.66 8.04
C TRP A 56 10.99 6.60 7.32
N ALA A 57 12.25 6.18 7.25
CA ALA A 57 13.28 6.85 6.45
C ALA A 57 13.05 6.78 4.91
N ALA A 58 11.86 6.36 4.48
CA ALA A 58 11.59 5.86 3.14
C ALA A 58 10.65 6.77 2.34
N GLY A 59 10.89 8.09 2.32
CA GLY A 59 10.30 9.03 1.36
C GLY A 59 8.81 8.82 1.07
N VAL A 60 8.04 8.48 2.11
CA VAL A 60 6.58 8.40 2.04
C VAL A 60 6.06 9.80 2.35
N ARG A 61 4.87 10.11 1.86
CA ARG A 61 4.16 11.34 2.20
C ARG A 61 2.70 11.01 2.43
N PHE A 62 2.15 11.51 3.52
CA PHE A 62 0.75 11.43 3.86
C PHE A 62 0.14 12.81 3.80
N GLU A 63 -1.06 12.91 3.24
CA GLU A 63 -1.84 14.14 3.20
C GLU A 63 -3.29 13.79 3.53
N LEU A 64 -3.90 14.53 4.45
CA LEU A 64 -5.31 14.40 4.76
C LEU A 64 -6.11 15.21 3.72
N LYS A 65 -6.88 14.53 2.87
CA LYS A 65 -7.68 15.20 1.83
C LYS A 65 -8.98 15.75 2.39
N ASP A 66 -9.59 15.00 3.30
CA ASP A 66 -10.79 15.34 4.06
C ASP A 66 -10.79 14.51 5.36
N LYS A 67 -11.86 14.60 6.17
CA LYS A 67 -11.90 13.98 7.51
C LYS A 67 -11.66 12.47 7.51
N ASP A 68 -12.03 11.79 6.44
CA ASP A 68 -12.05 10.33 6.37
C ASP A 68 -11.18 9.78 5.23
N THR A 69 -10.55 10.65 4.42
CA THR A 69 -9.74 10.26 3.27
C THR A 69 -8.28 10.72 3.40
N ILE A 70 -7.38 9.75 3.39
CA ILE A 70 -5.93 9.96 3.45
C ILE A 70 -5.32 9.64 2.09
N VAL A 71 -4.47 10.53 1.60
CA VAL A 71 -3.64 10.33 0.43
C VAL A 71 -2.27 9.85 0.87
N TRP A 72 -1.86 8.67 0.38
CA TRP A 72 -0.50 8.18 0.57
C TRP A 72 0.25 8.18 -0.76
N VAL A 73 1.35 8.94 -0.82
CA VAL A 73 2.28 9.00 -1.96
C VAL A 73 3.66 8.48 -1.59
N TYR A 74 4.31 7.78 -2.51
CA TYR A 74 5.74 7.44 -2.41
C TYR A 74 6.38 7.28 -3.79
N GLU A 75 7.67 7.61 -3.90
CA GLU A 75 8.34 7.83 -5.20
C GLU A 75 8.97 6.57 -5.82
N ARG A 76 9.05 5.47 -5.08
CA ARG A 76 9.60 4.20 -5.60
C ARG A 76 8.91 2.97 -5.02
N CYS A 77 8.83 1.90 -5.78
CA CYS A 77 8.38 0.62 -5.24
C CYS A 77 9.46 -0.01 -4.35
N TYR A 78 9.11 -0.33 -3.10
CA TYR A 78 10.00 -0.96 -2.13
C TYR A 78 10.01 -2.50 -2.19
N CYS A 79 9.26 -3.09 -3.12
CA CYS A 79 9.19 -4.54 -3.27
C CYS A 79 10.52 -5.10 -3.81
N GLY A 80 11.13 -6.02 -3.04
CA GLY A 80 12.35 -6.71 -3.45
C GLY A 80 12.20 -7.52 -4.74
N GLN A 81 10.98 -7.97 -5.08
CA GLN A 81 10.72 -8.66 -6.35
C GLN A 81 10.75 -7.68 -7.53
N VAL A 82 10.06 -6.54 -7.40
CA VAL A 82 10.08 -5.46 -8.41
C VAL A 82 11.50 -4.98 -8.67
N LYS A 83 12.30 -4.77 -7.62
CA LYS A 83 13.71 -4.36 -7.74
C LYS A 83 14.57 -5.35 -8.55
N ARG A 84 14.19 -6.64 -8.59
CA ARG A 84 14.91 -7.69 -9.33
C ARG A 84 14.39 -7.90 -10.75
N THR A 85 13.26 -7.29 -11.11
CA THR A 85 12.67 -7.40 -12.43
C THR A 85 13.38 -6.44 -13.40
N LYS A 86 13.83 -6.97 -14.54
CA LYS A 86 14.44 -6.17 -15.62
C LYS A 86 13.45 -5.71 -16.69
N LYS A 87 12.28 -6.35 -16.74
CA LYS A 87 11.22 -6.05 -17.72
C LYS A 87 10.20 -5.08 -17.09
N PRO A 88 9.62 -4.17 -17.89
CA PRO A 88 8.53 -3.33 -17.42
C PRO A 88 7.30 -4.18 -17.10
N PHE A 89 6.51 -3.75 -16.13
CA PHE A 89 5.24 -4.39 -15.80
C PHE A 89 4.17 -3.92 -16.81
N PRO A 90 3.45 -4.83 -17.48
CA PRO A 90 2.52 -4.47 -18.54
C PRO A 90 1.17 -3.98 -18.01
N SER A 91 0.87 -4.21 -16.73
CA SER A 91 -0.41 -3.85 -16.11
C SER A 91 -0.24 -3.45 -14.64
N THR A 92 -1.27 -2.80 -14.10
CA THR A 92 -1.34 -2.39 -12.68
C THR A 92 -1.73 -3.53 -11.74
N THR A 93 -2.04 -4.73 -12.26
CA THR A 93 -2.46 -5.89 -11.47
C THR A 93 -1.47 -6.22 -10.35
N TYR A 94 -0.16 -6.14 -10.64
CA TYR A 94 0.87 -6.37 -9.61
C TYR A 94 0.79 -5.34 -8.47
N CYS A 95 0.43 -4.09 -8.78
CA CYS A 95 0.38 -2.98 -7.82
C CYS A 95 -0.76 -3.12 -6.80
N GLN A 96 -1.70 -4.05 -7.02
CA GLN A 96 -2.71 -4.43 -6.04
C GLN A 96 -2.09 -5.06 -4.76
N CYS A 97 -0.82 -5.49 -4.81
CA CYS A 97 -0.07 -5.79 -3.59
C CYS A 97 0.07 -4.58 -2.67
N GLY A 98 0.17 -3.38 -3.24
CA GLY A 98 0.22 -2.13 -2.49
C GLY A 98 -1.09 -1.91 -1.73
N VAL A 99 -2.23 -2.12 -2.38
CA VAL A 99 -3.57 -2.01 -1.76
C VAL A 99 -3.66 -2.90 -0.52
N GLY A 100 -3.35 -4.19 -0.67
CA GLY A 100 -3.38 -5.12 0.45
C GLY A 100 -2.39 -4.79 1.56
N TRP A 101 -1.19 -4.32 1.21
CA TRP A 101 -0.19 -3.92 2.19
C TRP A 101 -0.66 -2.70 3.00
N VAL A 102 -1.21 -1.68 2.33
CA VAL A 102 -1.74 -0.45 2.97
C VAL A 102 -2.92 -0.77 3.86
N LYS A 103 -3.89 -1.57 3.38
CA LYS A 103 -5.03 -2.07 4.18
C LYS A 103 -4.52 -2.71 5.47
N GLN A 104 -3.62 -3.69 5.36
CA GLN A 104 -3.12 -4.42 6.53
C GLN A 104 -2.44 -3.50 7.55
N LEU A 105 -1.70 -2.50 7.09
CA LEU A 105 -1.03 -1.57 7.99
C LEU A 105 -2.03 -0.71 8.78
N PHE A 106 -2.97 -0.07 8.07
CA PHE A 106 -3.95 0.83 8.67
C PHE A 106 -4.96 0.07 9.54
N GLU A 107 -5.42 -1.09 9.11
CA GLU A 107 -6.31 -1.95 9.92
C GLU A 107 -5.63 -2.42 11.20
N SER A 108 -4.32 -2.72 11.16
CA SER A 108 -3.55 -3.06 12.36
C SER A 108 -3.48 -1.87 13.32
N ALA A 109 -3.30 -0.66 12.81
CA ALA A 109 -3.26 0.55 13.63
C ALA A 109 -4.64 0.89 14.24
N LEU A 110 -5.67 0.99 13.41
CA LEU A 110 -6.99 1.50 13.79
C LEU A 110 -7.90 0.45 14.42
N GLY A 111 -7.61 -0.85 14.25
CA GLY A 111 -8.42 -1.95 14.77
C GLY A 111 -9.77 -2.14 14.06
N LYS A 112 -9.95 -1.57 12.87
CA LYS A 112 -11.15 -1.70 12.02
C LYS A 112 -10.76 -1.81 10.55
N GLU A 113 -11.67 -2.33 9.73
CA GLU A 113 -11.50 -2.41 8.27
C GLU A 113 -11.39 -1.01 7.65
N VAL A 114 -10.56 -0.87 6.60
CA VAL A 114 -10.40 0.39 5.85
C VAL A 114 -10.52 0.16 4.35
N GLY A 115 -11.06 1.14 3.64
CA GLY A 115 -11.08 1.16 2.18
C GLY A 115 -9.73 1.63 1.65
N VAL A 116 -9.22 1.01 0.58
CA VAL A 116 -8.03 1.51 -0.11
C VAL A 116 -8.24 1.43 -1.61
N GLU A 117 -8.06 2.57 -2.28
CA GLU A 117 -8.09 2.71 -3.73
C GLU A 117 -6.69 2.93 -4.29
N PHE A 118 -6.34 2.18 -5.32
CA PHE A 118 -5.13 2.39 -6.08
C PHE A 118 -5.33 3.49 -7.14
N VAL A 119 -4.47 4.50 -7.15
CA VAL A 119 -4.57 5.62 -8.10
C VAL A 119 -3.54 5.51 -9.22
N GLN A 120 -2.26 5.34 -8.86
CA GLN A 120 -1.17 5.25 -9.83
C GLN A 120 0.05 4.52 -9.26
N SER A 121 0.96 4.09 -10.14
CA SER A 121 2.21 3.43 -9.78
C SER A 121 3.38 3.86 -10.66
N VAL A 122 4.53 4.01 -10.02
CA VAL A 122 5.81 4.26 -10.69
C VAL A 122 6.25 3.10 -11.59
N ILE A 123 5.88 1.85 -11.26
CA ILE A 123 6.36 0.67 -12.02
C ILE A 123 5.62 0.47 -13.35
N THR A 124 4.52 1.21 -13.54
CA THR A 124 3.71 1.25 -14.76
C THR A 124 3.81 2.61 -15.46
N GLY A 125 4.82 3.42 -15.12
CA GLY A 125 5.12 4.70 -15.79
C GLY A 125 4.54 5.96 -15.13
N GLY A 126 3.95 5.87 -13.95
CA GLY A 126 3.57 7.05 -13.16
C GLY A 126 4.76 7.75 -12.52
N GLU A 127 4.58 9.00 -12.08
CA GLU A 127 5.64 9.77 -11.41
C GLU A 127 5.87 9.30 -9.96
N ALA A 128 4.83 8.76 -9.33
CA ALA A 128 4.85 8.20 -8.00
C ALA A 128 3.79 7.11 -7.86
N CYS A 129 3.88 6.30 -6.81
CA CYS A 129 2.76 5.50 -6.35
C CYS A 129 1.83 6.37 -5.51
N LYS A 130 0.51 6.23 -5.72
CA LYS A 130 -0.52 6.94 -4.94
C LYS A 130 -1.69 6.03 -4.59
N PHE A 131 -2.14 6.12 -3.34
CA PHE A 131 -3.30 5.43 -2.81
C PHE A 131 -4.23 6.43 -2.11
N LEU A 132 -5.54 6.18 -2.18
CA LEU A 132 -6.53 6.82 -1.31
C LEU A 132 -6.94 5.81 -0.25
N ILE A 133 -7.00 6.22 1.00
CA ILE A 133 -7.32 5.38 2.14
C ILE A 133 -8.54 6.00 2.81
N HIS A 134 -9.61 5.22 2.90
CA HIS A 134 -10.87 5.61 3.50
C HIS A 134 -10.97 4.95 4.87
N ILE A 135 -10.89 5.77 5.92
CA ILE A 135 -10.80 5.32 7.32
C ILE A 135 -12.12 5.44 8.07
#